data_AF-A0A1E1MM58-F1
#
_entry.id   AF-A0A1E1MM58-F1
#
_cell.length_a   1.000
_cell.length_b   1.000
_cell.length_c   1.000
_cell.angle_alpha   90.00
_cell.angle_beta   90.00
_cell.angle_gamma   90.00
#
_symmetry.space_group_name_H-M   'P 1'
#
loop_
_entity.id
_entity.type
_entity.pdbx_description
1 polymer ?
#
loop_
_entity_poly.entity_id
_entity_poly.type
_entity_poly.pdbx_seq_one_letter_code
_entity_poly.pdbx_strand_id
1 'polypeptide(L)'
;MAIVWNGVNAVQEGQCIYVMLHSLTPRISRIPNVMGHGSALNSGVIIAFGLFWVINCCFLIVPVPKMKGFVYTKMIVFIISAIAMLAWTLTKAGGKGEVPKQPVTATGSERSWLIVRFLLLGAANCATFASNAADFQRYATKPNDVILGNLFGFPLSNLIVRIVGNLVGASSQVIFGEVIWNPLNHLDRLQRSEYTSANRAGCLFIAACFAYSAVFSSIFENSLPAGNDIAALFPRYFSVRKGFFICAIVSFAINPWYLLGSASIFASFMASYQIFL
;
A
#
# COMPACT_ATOMS: atom_id res chain seq x y z
N MET A 1 -0.90 16.18 -5.07
CA MET A 1 -1.26 14.75 -5.26
C MET A 1 -0.53 13.86 -4.28
N ALA A 2 0.80 13.89 -4.25
CA ALA A 2 1.64 13.07 -3.38
C ALA A 2 1.25 13.12 -1.88
N ILE A 3 0.94 14.31 -1.34
CA ILE A 3 0.50 14.45 0.07
C ILE A 3 -0.76 13.64 0.39
N VAL A 4 -1.71 13.56 -0.54
CA VAL A 4 -2.96 12.82 -0.29
C VAL A 4 -2.74 11.33 -0.42
N TRP A 5 -2.01 10.88 -1.45
CA TRP A 5 -1.61 9.48 -1.58
C TRP A 5 -0.77 9.01 -0.40
N ASN A 6 0.10 9.86 0.15
CA ASN A 6 0.80 9.57 1.38
C ASN A 6 -0.16 9.32 2.54
N GLY A 7 -1.23 10.11 2.69
CA GLY A 7 -2.24 9.90 3.71
C GLY A 7 -3.02 8.60 3.50
N VAL A 8 -3.45 8.31 2.27
CA VAL A 8 -4.18 7.08 1.92
C VAL A 8 -3.32 5.83 2.16
N ASN A 9 -2.05 5.87 1.74
CA ASN A 9 -1.09 4.78 1.98
C ASN A 9 -0.79 4.63 3.47
N ALA A 10 -0.66 5.74 4.21
CA ALA A 10 -0.47 5.72 5.66
C ALA A 10 -1.62 4.98 6.39
N VAL A 11 -2.84 5.04 5.87
CA VAL A 11 -3.98 4.28 6.43
C VAL A 11 -3.78 2.78 6.28
N GLN A 12 -3.38 2.31 5.09
CA GLN A 12 -3.07 0.90 4.85
C GLN A 12 -1.84 0.45 5.66
N GLU A 13 -0.85 1.31 5.77
CA GLU A 13 0.34 1.11 6.60
C GLU A 13 -0.01 0.98 8.10
N GLY A 14 -0.95 1.78 8.59
CA GLY A 14 -1.52 1.65 9.93
C GLY A 14 -2.23 0.31 10.15
N GLN A 15 -2.88 -0.23 9.12
CA GLN A 15 -3.48 -1.58 9.18
C GLN A 15 -2.41 -2.68 9.35
N CYS A 16 -1.21 -2.53 8.77
CA CYS A 16 -0.11 -3.48 8.99
C CYS A 16 0.25 -3.54 10.48
N ILE A 17 0.44 -2.37 11.09
CA ILE A 17 0.75 -2.26 12.52
C ILE A 17 -0.39 -2.80 13.37
N TYR A 18 -1.64 -2.57 12.97
CA TYR A 18 -2.81 -3.12 13.68
C TYR A 18 -2.81 -4.66 13.66
N VAL A 19 -2.53 -5.30 12.52
CA VAL A 19 -2.43 -6.76 12.43
C VAL A 19 -1.27 -7.29 13.29
N MET A 20 -0.13 -6.58 13.33
CA MET A 20 0.97 -6.93 14.24
C MET A 20 0.52 -6.87 15.71
N LEU A 21 -0.13 -5.77 16.11
CA LEU A 21 -0.64 -5.61 17.47
C LEU A 21 -1.71 -6.66 17.80
N HIS A 22 -2.57 -7.01 16.85
CA HIS A 22 -3.59 -8.03 17.01
C HIS A 22 -2.98 -9.42 17.16
N SER A 23 -1.86 -9.68 16.50
CA SER A 23 -1.07 -10.91 16.68
C SER A 23 -0.45 -11.00 18.08
N LEU A 24 0.01 -9.87 18.63
CA LEU A 24 0.63 -9.80 19.95
C LEU A 24 -0.40 -9.89 21.08
N THR A 25 -1.52 -9.18 20.95
CA THR A 25 -2.54 -9.10 22.01
C THR A 25 -3.95 -8.98 21.40
N PRO A 26 -4.90 -9.85 21.78
CA PRO A 26 -6.27 -9.82 21.27
C PRO A 26 -7.08 -8.63 21.80
N ARG A 27 -6.54 -7.85 22.74
CA ARG A 27 -7.24 -6.68 23.33
C ARG A 27 -7.43 -5.54 22.33
N ILE A 28 -6.54 -5.40 21.33
CA ILE A 28 -6.64 -4.33 20.32
C ILE A 28 -7.94 -4.43 19.52
N SER A 29 -8.43 -5.65 19.27
CA SER A 29 -9.68 -5.88 18.54
C SER A 29 -10.93 -5.71 19.40
N ARG A 30 -10.77 -5.58 20.73
CA ARG A 30 -11.86 -5.35 21.69
C ARG A 30 -12.01 -3.88 22.09
N ILE A 31 -11.18 -3.00 21.55
CA ILE A 31 -11.28 -1.56 21.84
C ILE A 31 -12.61 -1.05 21.28
N PRO A 32 -13.48 -0.42 22.09
CA PRO A 32 -14.74 0.11 21.63
C PRO A 32 -14.48 1.19 20.57
N ASN A 33 -15.21 1.13 19.47
CA ASN A 33 -15.05 2.09 18.39
C ASN A 33 -15.67 3.44 18.78
N VAL A 34 -14.80 4.43 19.02
CA VAL A 34 -15.17 5.82 19.30
C VAL A 34 -15.05 6.72 18.06
N MET A 35 -14.81 6.15 16.87
CA MET A 35 -14.73 6.92 15.64
C MET A 35 -16.09 7.45 15.18
N GLY A 36 -16.07 8.68 14.64
CA GLY A 36 -17.25 9.35 14.10
C GLY A 36 -17.86 8.62 12.91
N HIS A 37 -19.14 8.91 12.64
CA HIS A 37 -19.86 8.37 11.49
C HIS A 37 -19.11 8.68 10.18
N GLY A 38 -18.88 7.65 9.35
CA GLY A 38 -18.19 7.77 8.06
C GLY A 38 -16.68 7.48 8.06
N SER A 39 -16.09 7.14 9.20
CA SER A 39 -14.69 6.68 9.24
C SER A 39 -14.53 5.28 8.62
N ALA A 40 -13.57 5.11 7.71
CA ALA A 40 -13.16 3.78 7.23
C ALA A 40 -12.42 2.95 8.29
N LEU A 41 -11.96 3.60 9.36
CA LEU A 41 -11.14 2.98 10.39
C LEU A 41 -11.87 2.86 11.73
N ASN A 42 -11.54 1.81 12.47
CA ASN A 42 -11.90 1.65 13.86
C ASN A 42 -10.84 2.28 14.78
N SER A 43 -11.19 2.50 16.05
CA SER A 43 -10.27 3.10 17.03
C SER A 43 -8.96 2.32 17.22
N GLY A 44 -9.00 0.99 17.13
CA GLY A 44 -7.80 0.15 17.19
C GLY A 44 -6.82 0.42 16.05
N VAL A 45 -7.30 0.57 14.82
CA VAL A 45 -6.46 0.87 13.65
C VAL A 45 -5.93 2.30 13.69
N ILE A 46 -6.61 3.25 14.32
CA ILE A 46 -6.10 4.63 14.45
C ILE A 46 -4.95 4.75 15.43
N ILE A 47 -4.97 3.98 16.51
CA ILE A 47 -3.81 3.87 17.40
C ILE A 47 -2.62 3.31 16.62
N ALA A 48 -2.85 2.27 15.82
CA ALA A 48 -1.81 1.68 14.98
C ALA A 48 -1.31 2.63 13.87
N PHE A 49 -2.21 3.43 13.29
CA PHE A 49 -1.91 4.49 12.34
C PHE A 49 -1.02 5.58 12.96
N GLY A 50 -1.36 6.04 14.17
CA GLY A 50 -0.53 7.00 14.91
C GLY A 50 0.86 6.44 15.19
N LEU A 51 0.96 5.17 15.59
CA LEU A 51 2.24 4.50 15.80
C LEU A 51 3.05 4.40 14.50
N PHE A 52 2.40 4.03 13.39
CA PHE A 52 3.04 4.02 12.08
C PHE A 52 3.53 5.42 11.68
N TRP A 53 2.73 6.46 11.89
CA TRP A 53 3.08 7.84 11.55
C TRP A 53 4.34 8.30 12.30
N VAL A 54 4.46 7.96 13.58
CA VAL A 54 5.68 8.24 14.36
C VAL A 54 6.88 7.49 13.79
N ILE A 55 6.74 6.20 13.48
CA ILE A 55 7.81 5.39 12.87
C ILE A 55 8.24 6.00 11.53
N ASN A 56 7.29 6.34 10.67
CA ASN A 56 7.54 6.98 9.38
C ASN A 56 8.32 8.29 9.58
N CYS A 57 7.88 9.16 10.49
CA CYS A 57 8.57 10.41 10.82
C CYS A 57 10.01 10.20 11.30
N CYS A 58 10.30 9.14 12.06
CA CYS A 58 11.67 8.80 12.45
C CYS A 58 12.55 8.46 11.23
N PHE A 59 12.01 7.72 10.26
CA PHE A 59 12.74 7.37 9.04
C PHE A 59 12.91 8.54 8.08
N LEU A 60 12.03 9.56 8.11
CA LEU A 60 12.18 10.79 7.31
C LEU A 60 13.43 11.61 7.65
N ILE A 61 14.02 11.40 8.84
CA ILE A 61 15.28 12.07 9.25
C ILE A 61 16.46 11.56 8.41
N VAL A 62 16.40 10.31 7.95
CA VAL A 62 17.49 9.68 7.20
C VAL A 62 17.57 10.29 5.79
N PRO A 63 18.74 10.75 5.33
CA PRO A 63 18.89 11.26 3.97
C PRO A 63 18.68 10.16 2.92
N VAL A 64 17.91 10.48 1.87
CA VAL A 64 17.60 9.58 0.75
C VAL A 64 18.82 8.86 0.16
N PRO A 65 19.99 9.51 -0.07
CA PRO A 65 21.15 8.80 -0.62
C PRO A 65 21.70 7.68 0.27
N LYS A 66 21.48 7.76 1.59
CA LYS A 66 21.88 6.73 2.56
C LYS A 66 20.87 5.59 2.67
N MET A 67 19.69 5.73 2.06
CA MET A 67 18.63 4.72 2.11
C MET A 67 18.82 3.56 1.11
N LYS A 68 19.82 3.61 0.23
CA LYS A 68 20.03 2.58 -0.82
C LYS A 68 20.04 1.15 -0.26
N GLY A 69 20.76 0.91 0.85
CA GLY A 69 20.80 -0.40 1.51
C GLY A 69 19.41 -0.85 1.98
N PHE A 70 18.66 0.06 2.62
CA PHE A 70 17.30 -0.22 3.08
C PHE A 70 16.33 -0.52 1.94
N VAL A 71 16.51 0.08 0.76
CA VAL A 71 15.70 -0.23 -0.43
C VAL A 71 15.95 -1.64 -0.94
N TYR A 72 17.21 -2.12 -0.93
CA TYR A 72 17.49 -3.51 -1.31
C TYR A 72 16.90 -4.49 -0.30
N THR A 73 17.05 -4.21 1.00
CA THR A 73 16.43 -5.01 2.06
C THR A 73 14.91 -5.02 1.93
N LYS A 74 14.28 -3.87 1.66
CA LYS A 74 12.83 -3.76 1.36
C LYS A 74 12.41 -4.73 0.27
N MET A 75 13.13 -4.74 -0.86
CA MET A 75 12.77 -5.59 -1.99
C MET A 75 12.77 -7.07 -1.61
N ILE A 76 13.81 -7.52 -0.92
CA ILE A 76 13.94 -8.91 -0.45
C ILE A 76 12.82 -9.25 0.54
N VAL A 77 12.61 -8.39 1.53
CA VAL A 77 11.56 -8.56 2.56
C VAL A 77 10.18 -8.62 1.94
N PHE A 78 9.89 -7.75 0.98
CA PHE A 78 8.63 -7.74 0.26
C PHE A 78 8.40 -9.04 -0.52
N ILE A 79 9.39 -9.50 -1.30
CA ILE A 79 9.28 -10.75 -2.06
C ILE A 79 9.03 -11.95 -1.13
N ILE A 80 9.76 -12.05 -0.02
CA ILE A 80 9.56 -13.10 0.97
C ILE A 80 8.14 -13.04 1.54
N SER A 81 7.66 -11.86 1.91
CA SER A 81 6.31 -11.70 2.46
C SER A 81 5.20 -12.04 1.46
N ALA A 82 5.37 -11.65 0.19
CA ALA A 82 4.42 -11.94 -0.87
C ALA A 82 4.34 -13.45 -1.17
N ILE A 83 5.49 -14.13 -1.23
CA ILE A 83 5.55 -15.58 -1.42
C ILE A 83 4.98 -16.31 -0.20
N ALA A 84 5.35 -15.89 1.01
CA ALA A 84 4.86 -16.49 2.25
C ALA A 84 3.34 -16.36 2.36
N MET A 85 2.80 -15.17 2.07
CA MET A 85 1.35 -14.94 2.06
C MET A 85 0.66 -15.79 1.01
N LEU A 86 1.15 -15.80 -0.24
CA LEU A 86 0.58 -16.59 -1.32
C LEU A 86 0.58 -18.09 -0.99
N ALA A 87 1.71 -18.63 -0.54
CA ALA A 87 1.83 -20.03 -0.17
C ALA A 87 0.84 -20.38 0.94
N TRP A 88 0.73 -19.54 1.96
CA TRP A 88 -0.16 -19.78 3.09
C TRP A 88 -1.64 -19.74 2.71
N THR A 89 -2.07 -18.73 1.96
CA THR A 89 -3.48 -18.61 1.54
C THR A 89 -3.87 -19.72 0.55
N LEU A 90 -2.97 -20.10 -0.36
CA LEU A 90 -3.22 -21.23 -1.26
C LEU A 90 -3.34 -22.56 -0.52
N THR A 91 -2.50 -22.81 0.49
CA THR A 91 -2.60 -24.03 1.30
C THR A 91 -3.91 -24.06 2.09
N LYS A 92 -4.36 -22.93 2.65
CA LYS A 92 -5.66 -22.85 3.34
C LYS A 92 -6.86 -22.97 2.40
N ALA A 93 -6.73 -22.55 1.14
CA ALA A 93 -7.77 -22.69 0.11
C ALA A 93 -7.85 -24.09 -0.53
N GLY A 94 -7.22 -25.11 0.03
CA GLY A 94 -7.24 -26.48 -0.51
C GLY A 94 -6.26 -26.75 -1.65
N GLY A 95 -5.31 -25.84 -1.91
CA GLY A 95 -4.22 -26.01 -2.87
C GLY A 95 -4.40 -25.25 -4.19
N LYS A 96 -3.55 -25.56 -5.17
CA LYS A 96 -3.40 -24.79 -6.43
C LYS A 96 -4.57 -24.93 -7.42
N GLY A 97 -5.52 -25.84 -7.19
CA GLY A 97 -6.45 -26.33 -8.22
C GLY A 97 -7.72 -25.51 -8.42
N GLU A 98 -8.31 -24.98 -7.34
CA GLU A 98 -9.62 -24.29 -7.36
C GLU A 98 -9.50 -22.80 -7.67
N VAL A 99 -8.45 -22.16 -7.12
CA VAL A 99 -8.26 -20.70 -7.16
C VAL A 99 -8.10 -20.13 -8.58
N PRO A 100 -7.30 -20.73 -9.49
CA PRO A 100 -7.12 -20.19 -10.84
C PRO A 100 -8.29 -20.51 -11.79
N LYS A 101 -9.21 -21.39 -11.41
CA LYS A 101 -10.28 -21.90 -12.28
C LYS A 101 -11.63 -21.19 -12.10
N GLN A 102 -11.66 -20.09 -11.35
CA GLN A 102 -12.90 -19.37 -11.11
C GLN A 102 -13.48 -18.84 -12.43
N PRO A 103 -14.77 -19.11 -12.72
CA PRO A 103 -15.39 -18.72 -13.98
C PRO A 103 -15.54 -17.20 -14.04
N VAL A 104 -15.36 -16.66 -15.25
CA VAL A 104 -15.61 -15.24 -15.51
C VAL A 104 -17.12 -14.97 -15.41
N THR A 105 -17.51 -14.07 -14.53
CA THR A 105 -18.92 -13.68 -14.32
C THR A 105 -19.43 -12.68 -15.36
N ALA A 106 -18.57 -11.82 -15.90
CA ALA A 106 -18.96 -10.83 -16.91
C ALA A 106 -19.01 -11.43 -18.32
N THR A 107 -20.11 -11.17 -19.05
CA THR A 107 -20.33 -11.69 -20.42
C THR A 107 -20.65 -10.56 -21.42
N GLY A 108 -20.48 -10.83 -22.71
CA GLY A 108 -20.85 -9.90 -23.78
C GLY A 108 -20.13 -8.55 -23.74
N SER A 109 -20.88 -7.47 -23.98
CA SER A 109 -20.37 -6.09 -24.04
C SER A 109 -19.76 -5.61 -22.71
N GLU A 110 -20.32 -6.05 -21.58
CA GLU A 110 -19.82 -5.72 -20.25
C GLU A 110 -18.38 -6.18 -20.07
N ARG A 111 -18.05 -7.41 -20.51
CA ARG A 111 -16.69 -7.94 -20.45
C ARG A 111 -15.71 -7.08 -21.27
N SER A 112 -16.09 -6.72 -22.49
CA SER A 112 -15.24 -5.87 -23.35
C SER A 112 -14.99 -4.51 -22.72
N TRP A 113 -16.02 -3.90 -22.12
CA TRP A 113 -15.88 -2.63 -21.43
C TRP A 113 -15.04 -2.74 -20.16
N LEU A 114 -15.16 -3.82 -19.40
CA LEU A 114 -14.30 -4.09 -18.25
C LEU A 114 -12.84 -4.24 -18.64
N ILE A 115 -12.53 -4.90 -19.76
CA ILE A 115 -11.15 -5.02 -20.28
C ILE A 115 -10.58 -3.63 -20.58
N VAL A 116 -11.33 -2.80 -21.32
CA VAL A 116 -10.91 -1.42 -21.63
C VAL A 116 -10.73 -0.61 -20.36
N ARG A 117 -11.68 -0.69 -19.43
CA ARG A 117 -11.62 0.00 -18.14
C ARG A 117 -10.39 -0.40 -17.34
N PHE A 118 -10.08 -1.70 -17.21
CA PHE A 118 -8.91 -2.17 -16.46
C PHE A 118 -7.59 -1.81 -17.15
N LEU A 119 -7.55 -1.76 -18.48
CA LEU A 119 -6.40 -1.28 -19.25
C LEU A 119 -6.14 0.20 -18.94
N LEU A 120 -7.18 1.05 -19.02
CA LEU A 120 -7.08 2.48 -18.72
C LEU A 120 -6.73 2.74 -17.26
N LEU A 121 -7.30 1.99 -16.31
CA LEU A 121 -6.93 2.06 -14.89
C LEU A 121 -5.47 1.66 -14.67
N GLY A 122 -4.97 0.66 -15.42
CA GLY A 122 -3.57 0.28 -15.40
C GLY A 122 -2.67 1.42 -15.87
N ALA A 123 -2.99 2.03 -17.01
CA ALA A 123 -2.24 3.17 -17.56
C ALA A 123 -2.25 4.38 -16.61
N ALA A 124 -3.41 4.70 -16.02
CA ALA A 124 -3.55 5.81 -15.07
C ALA A 124 -2.67 5.63 -13.82
N ASN A 125 -2.54 4.40 -13.30
CA ASN A 125 -1.63 4.11 -12.19
C ASN A 125 -0.16 4.34 -12.58
N CYS A 126 0.22 4.04 -13.82
CA CYS A 126 1.59 4.27 -14.31
C CYS A 126 1.89 5.75 -14.55
N ALA A 127 0.88 6.56 -14.92
CA ALA A 127 1.06 7.98 -15.22
C ALA A 127 1.64 8.79 -14.05
N THR A 128 1.24 8.48 -12.82
CA THR A 128 1.79 9.14 -11.62
C THR A 128 3.30 8.86 -11.49
N PHE A 129 3.72 7.61 -11.67
CA PHE A 129 5.15 7.25 -11.63
C PHE A 129 5.96 7.81 -12.80
N ALA A 130 5.32 7.97 -13.97
CA ALA A 130 5.96 8.64 -15.10
C ALA A 130 6.21 10.13 -14.80
N SER A 131 5.24 10.81 -14.16
CA SER A 131 5.33 12.24 -13.83
C SER A 131 6.42 12.58 -12.81
N ASN A 132 6.68 11.67 -11.85
CA ASN A 132 7.71 11.84 -10.81
C ASN A 132 9.01 11.08 -11.11
N ALA A 133 9.15 10.49 -12.30
CA ALA A 133 10.34 9.71 -12.67
C ALA A 133 11.65 10.51 -12.52
N ALA A 134 11.61 11.82 -12.83
CA ALA A 134 12.75 12.73 -12.73
C ALA A 134 13.32 12.81 -11.29
N ASP A 135 12.47 12.69 -10.26
CA ASP A 135 12.88 12.76 -8.86
C ASP A 135 13.78 11.59 -8.45
N PHE A 136 13.60 10.43 -9.08
CA PHE A 136 14.43 9.24 -8.89
C PHE A 136 15.64 9.27 -9.80
N GLN A 137 15.44 9.65 -11.07
CA GLN A 137 16.47 9.64 -12.11
C GLN A 137 17.64 10.56 -11.83
N ARG A 138 17.43 11.67 -11.11
CA ARG A 138 18.54 12.56 -10.69
C ARG A 138 19.58 11.88 -9.78
N TYR A 139 19.25 10.74 -9.18
CA TYR A 139 20.18 9.94 -8.38
C TYR A 139 20.89 8.83 -9.19
N ALA A 140 20.59 8.71 -10.48
CA ALA A 140 21.25 7.77 -11.37
C ALA A 140 22.69 8.21 -11.65
N THR A 141 23.59 7.23 -11.78
CA THR A 141 25.00 7.48 -12.11
C THR A 141 25.22 7.73 -13.59
N LYS A 142 24.44 7.06 -14.45
CA LYS A 142 24.52 7.21 -15.91
C LYS A 142 23.12 7.40 -16.52
N PRO A 143 22.98 8.14 -17.63
CA PRO A 143 21.69 8.35 -18.30
C PRO A 143 20.99 7.05 -18.73
N ASN A 144 21.77 6.04 -19.11
CA ASN A 144 21.23 4.77 -19.62
C ASN A 144 20.82 3.79 -18.50
N ASP A 145 21.22 4.03 -17.24
CA ASP A 145 20.93 3.11 -16.13
C ASP A 145 19.42 2.98 -15.89
N VAL A 146 18.64 4.02 -16.23
CA VAL A 146 17.20 4.04 -16.01
C VAL A 146 16.39 3.29 -17.07
N ILE A 147 16.96 3.08 -18.26
CA ILE A 147 16.24 2.52 -19.41
C ILE A 147 15.82 1.08 -19.11
N LEU A 148 16.76 0.26 -18.65
CA LEU A 148 16.49 -1.15 -18.35
C LEU A 148 15.51 -1.31 -17.17
N GLY A 149 15.65 -0.46 -16.15
CA GLY A 149 14.77 -0.46 -14.98
C GLY A 149 13.33 -0.11 -15.34
N ASN A 150 13.13 0.91 -16.18
CA ASN A 150 11.79 1.33 -16.62
C ASN A 150 11.17 0.37 -17.64
N LEU A 151 11.96 -0.16 -18.57
CA LEU A 151 11.43 -1.00 -19.66
C LEU A 151 11.09 -2.42 -19.19
N PHE A 152 11.91 -3.01 -18.32
CA PHE A 152 11.73 -4.39 -17.86
C PHE A 152 11.36 -4.47 -16.39
N GLY A 153 12.07 -3.74 -15.53
CA GLY A 153 11.87 -3.82 -14.08
C GLY A 153 10.46 -3.40 -13.65
N PHE A 154 9.98 -2.27 -14.14
CA PHE A 154 8.68 -1.73 -13.76
C PHE A 154 7.49 -2.59 -14.25
N PRO A 155 7.40 -3.02 -15.53
CA PRO A 155 6.31 -3.89 -15.98
C PRO A 155 6.34 -5.29 -15.34
N LEU A 156 7.53 -5.88 -15.21
CA LEU A 156 7.68 -7.24 -14.66
C LEU A 156 7.30 -7.29 -13.18
N SER A 157 7.74 -6.32 -12.39
CA SER A 157 7.36 -6.22 -10.97
C SER A 157 5.85 -6.00 -10.81
N ASN A 158 5.26 -5.12 -11.60
CA ASN A 158 3.80 -4.92 -11.63
C ASN A 158 3.05 -6.21 -11.96
N LEU A 159 3.50 -6.96 -12.97
CA LEU A 159 2.87 -8.21 -13.38
C LEU A 159 2.91 -9.24 -12.25
N ILE A 160 4.07 -9.44 -11.63
CA ILE A 160 4.24 -10.41 -10.54
C ILE A 160 3.35 -10.05 -9.35
N VAL A 161 3.38 -8.80 -8.90
CA VAL A 161 2.57 -8.36 -7.75
C VAL A 161 1.07 -8.48 -8.02
N ARG A 162 0.61 -8.16 -9.24
CA ARG A 162 -0.80 -8.32 -9.62
C ARG A 162 -1.23 -9.78 -9.66
N ILE A 163 -0.38 -10.68 -10.15
CA ILE A 163 -0.67 -12.13 -10.14
C ILE A 163 -0.80 -12.62 -8.69
N VAL A 164 0.16 -12.26 -7.83
CA VAL A 164 0.13 -12.66 -6.41
C VAL A 164 -1.12 -12.11 -5.73
N GLY A 165 -1.43 -10.82 -5.90
CA GLY A 165 -2.62 -10.19 -5.33
C GLY A 165 -3.92 -10.83 -5.78
N ASN A 166 -4.06 -11.12 -7.08
CA ASN A 166 -5.24 -11.79 -7.62
C ASN A 166 -5.40 -13.21 -7.04
N LEU A 167 -4.32 -13.98 -6.91
CA LEU A 167 -4.39 -15.34 -6.35
C LEU A 167 -4.73 -15.32 -4.85
N VAL A 168 -4.17 -14.38 -4.09
CA VAL A 168 -4.50 -14.19 -2.66
C VAL A 168 -5.96 -13.77 -2.49
N GLY A 169 -6.45 -12.83 -3.29
CA GLY A 169 -7.86 -12.40 -3.29
C GLY A 169 -8.80 -13.53 -3.70
N ALA A 170 -8.47 -14.29 -4.75
CA ALA A 170 -9.28 -15.44 -5.16
C ALA A 170 -9.28 -16.57 -4.11
N SER A 171 -8.17 -16.75 -3.38
CA SER A 171 -8.09 -17.70 -2.27
C SER A 171 -9.02 -17.31 -1.11
N SER A 172 -9.23 -16.01 -0.86
CA SER A 172 -10.15 -15.57 0.19
C SER A 172 -11.59 -15.97 -0.09
N GLN A 173 -12.02 -15.96 -1.37
CA GLN A 173 -13.36 -16.43 -1.75
C GLN A 173 -13.57 -17.89 -1.38
N VAL A 174 -12.53 -18.73 -1.54
CA VAL A 174 -12.58 -20.16 -1.18
C VAL A 174 -12.55 -20.36 0.33
N ILE A 175 -11.74 -19.58 1.06
CA ILE A 175 -11.57 -19.73 2.52
C ILE A 175 -12.76 -19.15 3.30
N PHE A 176 -13.25 -17.98 2.91
CA PHE A 176 -14.23 -17.19 3.67
C PHE A 176 -15.59 -17.04 2.98
N GLY A 177 -15.72 -17.44 1.71
CA GLY A 177 -16.92 -17.20 0.91
C GLY A 177 -17.04 -15.77 0.36
N GLU A 178 -16.06 -14.90 0.61
CA GLU A 178 -16.04 -13.51 0.15
C GLU A 178 -14.66 -13.08 -0.38
N VAL A 179 -14.64 -12.20 -1.40
CA VAL A 179 -13.42 -11.62 -1.95
C VAL A 179 -12.93 -10.49 -1.06
N ILE A 180 -11.84 -10.74 -0.34
CA ILE A 180 -11.12 -9.77 0.48
C ILE A 180 -9.94 -9.27 -0.36
N TRP A 181 -10.11 -8.09 -0.95
CA TRP A 181 -9.10 -7.47 -1.80
C TRP A 181 -7.88 -6.97 -1.01
N ASN A 182 -8.07 -6.59 0.26
CA ASN A 182 -7.00 -6.05 1.10
C ASN A 182 -6.29 -7.20 1.85
N PRO A 183 -4.98 -7.44 1.60
CA PRO A 183 -4.26 -8.54 2.21
C PRO A 183 -4.18 -8.45 3.74
N LEU A 184 -4.19 -7.23 4.30
CA LEU A 184 -4.14 -7.00 5.75
C LEU A 184 -5.47 -7.35 6.41
N ASN A 185 -6.58 -7.05 5.75
CA ASN A 185 -7.91 -7.49 6.20
C ASN A 185 -8.03 -9.01 6.11
N HIS A 186 -7.41 -9.64 5.11
CA HIS A 186 -7.35 -11.10 5.00
C HIS A 186 -6.62 -11.70 6.22
N LEU A 187 -5.44 -11.15 6.57
CA LEU A 187 -4.69 -11.59 7.77
C LEU A 187 -5.50 -11.38 9.05
N ASP A 188 -6.09 -10.20 9.25
CA ASP A 188 -6.93 -9.93 10.42
C ASP A 188 -8.13 -10.90 10.51
N ARG A 189 -8.77 -11.20 9.37
CA ARG A 189 -9.88 -12.15 9.31
C ARG A 189 -9.45 -13.56 9.67
N LEU A 190 -8.29 -14.02 9.18
CA LEU A 190 -7.70 -15.31 9.56
C LEU A 190 -7.44 -15.39 11.08
N GLN A 191 -6.97 -14.30 11.69
CA GLN A 191 -6.76 -14.27 13.14
C GLN A 191 -8.07 -14.32 13.92
N ARG A 192 -9.11 -13.63 13.43
CA ARG A 192 -10.43 -13.63 14.07
C ARG A 192 -11.13 -14.98 13.95
N SER A 193 -10.93 -15.71 12.85
CA SER A 193 -11.50 -17.06 12.68
C SER A 193 -10.74 -18.11 13.49
N GLU A 194 -9.41 -18.04 13.52
CA GLU A 194 -8.55 -19.04 14.17
C GLU A 194 -7.38 -18.36 14.91
N TYR A 195 -7.56 -18.07 16.20
CA TYR A 195 -6.56 -17.38 17.02
C TYR A 195 -5.52 -18.34 17.63
N THR A 196 -4.88 -19.18 16.81
CA THR A 196 -3.84 -20.13 17.23
C THR A 196 -2.45 -19.48 17.31
N SER A 197 -1.52 -20.08 18.07
CA SER A 197 -0.13 -19.58 18.16
C SER A 197 0.57 -19.53 16.80
N ALA A 198 0.33 -20.52 15.93
CA ALA A 198 0.87 -20.57 14.57
C ALA A 198 0.33 -19.44 13.70
N ASN A 199 -1.00 -19.20 13.71
CA ASN A 199 -1.61 -18.12 12.92
C ASN A 199 -1.16 -16.74 13.41
N ARG A 200 -1.00 -16.56 14.72
CA ARG A 200 -0.47 -15.33 15.31
C ARG A 200 0.96 -15.07 14.86
N ALA A 201 1.84 -16.07 14.90
CA ALA A 201 3.21 -15.93 14.43
C ALA A 201 3.26 -15.60 12.93
N GLY A 202 2.51 -16.33 12.10
CA GLY A 202 2.45 -16.10 10.65
C GLY A 202 1.98 -14.68 10.30
N CYS A 203 0.89 -14.22 10.91
CA CYS A 203 0.39 -12.86 10.71
C CYS A 203 1.36 -11.80 11.22
N LEU A 204 2.01 -12.02 12.37
CA LEU A 204 3.01 -11.09 12.91
C LEU A 204 4.17 -10.90 11.94
N PHE A 205 4.76 -11.98 11.44
CA PHE A 205 5.91 -11.90 10.54
C PHE A 205 5.53 -11.28 9.19
N ILE A 206 4.42 -11.70 8.58
CA ILE A 206 3.98 -11.14 7.29
C ILE A 206 3.64 -9.65 7.44
N ALA A 207 2.89 -9.28 8.48
CA ALA A 207 2.53 -7.89 8.73
C ALA A 207 3.75 -7.03 9.08
N ALA A 208 4.75 -7.56 9.78
CA ALA A 208 6.01 -6.87 10.05
C ALA A 208 6.80 -6.62 8.75
N CYS A 209 6.87 -7.61 7.86
CA CYS A 209 7.50 -7.44 6.56
C CYS A 209 6.77 -6.39 5.70
N PHE A 210 5.44 -6.41 5.68
CA PHE A 210 4.66 -5.37 4.99
C PHE A 210 4.82 -4.00 5.63
N ALA A 211 4.81 -3.89 6.96
CA ALA A 211 5.04 -2.62 7.65
C ALA A 211 6.41 -2.04 7.29
N TYR A 212 7.46 -2.86 7.35
CA TYR A 212 8.81 -2.45 6.94
C TYR A 212 8.82 -1.96 5.49
N SER A 213 8.28 -2.74 4.56
CA SER A 213 8.29 -2.36 3.15
C SER A 213 7.46 -1.11 2.85
N ALA A 214 6.35 -0.95 3.56
CA ALA A 214 5.43 0.15 3.35
C ALA A 214 6.01 1.48 3.85
N VAL A 215 6.74 1.51 4.99
CA VAL A 215 7.50 2.72 5.42
C VAL A 215 8.33 3.28 4.27
N PHE A 216 9.13 2.45 3.60
CA PHE A 216 9.96 2.92 2.50
C PHE A 216 9.13 3.29 1.26
N SER A 217 8.05 2.56 0.95
CA SER A 217 7.14 2.96 -0.14
C SER A 217 6.56 4.35 0.07
N SER A 218 5.99 4.65 1.24
CA SER A 218 5.47 5.99 1.56
C SER A 218 6.54 7.10 1.38
N ILE A 219 7.78 6.83 1.83
CA ILE A 219 8.87 7.81 1.71
C ILE A 219 9.21 8.09 0.25
N PHE A 220 9.46 7.04 -0.54
CA PHE A 220 9.93 7.20 -1.92
C PHE A 220 8.82 7.63 -2.87
N GLU A 221 7.62 7.07 -2.75
CA GLU A 221 6.53 7.30 -3.70
C GLU A 221 5.84 8.64 -3.48
N ASN A 222 5.78 9.11 -2.22
CA ASN A 222 4.97 10.27 -1.88
C ASN A 222 5.74 11.36 -1.13
N SER A 223 6.55 11.02 -0.13
CA SER A 223 7.26 12.05 0.64
C SER A 223 8.38 12.72 -0.16
N LEU A 224 9.10 11.95 -0.97
CA LEU A 224 10.18 12.44 -1.83
C LEU A 224 9.68 13.47 -2.87
N PRO A 225 8.71 13.15 -3.75
CA PRO A 225 8.19 14.12 -4.71
C PRO A 225 7.57 15.34 -4.02
N ALA A 226 6.76 15.14 -2.97
CA ALA A 226 6.19 16.26 -2.21
C ALA A 226 7.27 17.19 -1.61
N GLY A 227 8.35 16.61 -1.07
CA GLY A 227 9.46 17.37 -0.53
C GLY A 227 10.23 18.16 -1.60
N ASN A 228 10.37 17.60 -2.80
CA ASN A 228 10.98 18.29 -3.93
C ASN A 228 10.11 19.45 -4.42
N ASP A 229 8.81 19.22 -4.59
CA ASP A 229 7.86 20.25 -5.03
C ASP A 229 7.83 21.43 -4.06
N ILE A 230 7.74 21.17 -2.75
CA ILE A 230 7.72 22.23 -1.72
C ILE A 230 9.05 23.01 -1.72
N ALA A 231 10.18 22.31 -1.86
CA ALA A 231 11.48 22.96 -1.93
C ALA A 231 11.66 23.77 -3.21
N ALA A 232 11.07 23.34 -4.33
CA ALA A 232 11.10 24.08 -5.59
C ALA A 232 10.19 25.32 -5.56
N LEU A 233 9.03 25.22 -4.91
CA LEU A 233 8.06 26.32 -4.82
C LEU A 233 8.54 27.44 -3.88
N PHE A 234 9.21 27.08 -2.79
CA PHE A 234 9.66 28.02 -1.76
C PHE A 234 11.11 27.75 -1.30
N PRO A 235 12.10 27.89 -2.21
CA PRO A 235 13.47 27.45 -1.99
C PRO A 235 14.20 28.19 -0.86
N ARG A 236 13.78 29.42 -0.56
CA ARG A 236 14.36 30.23 0.52
C ARG A 236 13.95 29.73 1.92
N TYR A 237 12.80 29.07 2.04
CA TYR A 237 12.20 28.71 3.33
C TYR A 237 12.32 27.22 3.63
N PHE A 238 12.22 26.37 2.60
CA PHE A 238 12.17 24.92 2.78
C PHE A 238 13.31 24.21 2.07
N SER A 239 13.94 23.29 2.81
CA SER A 239 14.76 22.24 2.23
C SER A 239 13.90 21.01 1.97
N VAL A 240 14.33 20.13 1.07
CA VAL A 240 13.65 18.86 0.76
C VAL A 240 13.31 18.08 2.04
N ARG A 241 14.23 18.06 3.01
CA ARG A 241 14.01 17.42 4.33
C ARG A 241 12.87 18.05 5.13
N LYS A 242 12.77 19.38 5.16
CA LYS A 242 11.64 20.06 5.81
C LYS A 242 10.32 19.77 5.07
N GLY A 243 10.38 19.70 3.74
CA GLY A 243 9.25 19.32 2.89
C GLY A 243 8.69 17.94 3.21
N PHE A 244 9.53 16.97 3.58
CA PHE A 244 9.08 15.64 4.03
C PHE A 244 8.19 15.71 5.27
N PHE A 245 8.60 16.48 6.29
CA PHE A 245 7.81 16.65 7.50
C PHE A 245 6.51 17.41 7.25
N ILE A 246 6.53 18.40 6.36
CA ILE A 246 5.30 19.11 5.96
C ILE A 246 4.34 18.14 5.26
N CYS A 247 4.85 17.31 4.35
CA CYS A 247 4.06 16.25 3.71
C CYS A 247 3.44 15.35 4.79
N ALA A 248 4.24 14.79 5.71
CA ALA A 248 3.75 13.91 6.76
C ALA A 248 2.68 14.54 7.67
N ILE A 249 2.83 15.81 8.04
CA ILE A 249 1.86 16.54 8.87
C ILE A 249 0.57 16.82 8.09
N VAL A 250 0.68 17.33 6.86
CA VAL A 250 -0.51 17.65 6.04
C VAL A 250 -1.26 16.37 5.66
N SER A 251 -0.56 15.29 5.33
CA SER A 251 -1.15 13.97 5.08
C SER A 251 -1.94 13.43 6.26
N PHE A 252 -1.52 13.72 7.49
CA PHE A 252 -2.28 13.38 8.69
C PHE A 252 -3.49 14.31 8.85
N ALA A 253 -3.29 15.62 8.69
CA ALA A 253 -4.31 16.65 8.92
C ALA A 253 -5.52 16.56 7.97
N ILE A 254 -5.34 16.04 6.75
CA ILE A 254 -6.45 15.81 5.80
C ILE A 254 -7.38 14.64 6.21
N ASN A 255 -7.09 13.93 7.31
CA ASN A 255 -7.87 12.82 7.84
C ASN A 255 -8.20 11.76 6.77
N PRO A 256 -7.18 11.09 6.20
CA PRO A 256 -7.33 10.22 5.03
C PRO A 256 -8.33 9.07 5.22
N TRP A 257 -8.57 8.65 6.47
CA TRP A 257 -9.57 7.61 6.78
C TRP A 257 -11.01 8.01 6.47
N TYR A 258 -11.35 9.30 6.43
CA TYR A 258 -12.66 9.75 5.96
C TYR A 258 -12.74 9.78 4.43
N LEU A 259 -11.62 9.99 3.74
CA LEU A 259 -11.55 9.89 2.28
C LEU A 259 -11.80 8.45 1.82
N LEU A 260 -11.22 7.46 2.51
CA LEU A 260 -11.44 6.04 2.26
C LEU A 260 -12.85 5.56 2.65
N GLY A 261 -13.50 6.23 3.60
CA GLY A 261 -14.82 5.83 4.12
C GLY A 261 -15.97 6.18 3.19
N SER A 262 -15.74 7.07 2.23
CA SER A 262 -16.76 7.53 1.28
C SER A 262 -16.32 7.32 -0.15
N ALA A 263 -16.97 6.37 -0.83
CA ALA A 263 -16.73 6.09 -2.24
C ALA A 263 -17.00 7.31 -3.14
N SER A 264 -17.95 8.18 -2.78
CA SER A 264 -18.24 9.41 -3.53
C SER A 264 -17.13 10.44 -3.38
N ILE A 265 -16.61 10.65 -2.16
CA ILE A 265 -15.51 11.58 -1.90
C ILE A 265 -14.24 11.08 -2.61
N PHE A 266 -13.93 9.78 -2.49
CA PHE A 266 -12.78 9.18 -3.18
C PHE A 266 -12.92 9.26 -4.71
N ALA A 267 -14.10 8.99 -5.27
CA ALA A 267 -14.35 9.06 -6.71
C ALA A 267 -14.30 10.50 -7.25
N SER A 268 -14.93 11.46 -6.57
CA SER A 268 -14.86 12.89 -6.94
C SER A 268 -13.43 13.42 -6.86
N PHE A 269 -12.69 12.98 -5.85
CA PHE A 269 -11.26 13.25 -5.71
C PHE A 269 -10.49 12.70 -6.91
N MET A 270 -10.55 11.38 -7.17
CA MET A 270 -9.90 10.72 -8.32
C MET A 270 -10.27 11.35 -9.67
N ALA A 271 -11.54 11.72 -9.87
CA ALA A 271 -12.02 12.37 -11.09
C ALA A 271 -11.42 13.77 -11.27
N SER A 272 -11.24 14.54 -10.19
CA SER A 272 -10.58 15.85 -10.25
C SER A 272 -9.11 15.76 -10.67
N TYR A 273 -8.42 14.64 -10.39
CA TYR A 273 -7.03 14.43 -10.79
C TYR A 273 -6.84 14.18 -12.28
N GLN A 274 -7.79 13.47 -12.91
CA GLN A 274 -7.70 13.11 -14.32
C GLN A 274 -7.78 14.32 -15.27
N ILE A 275 -8.15 15.50 -14.77
CA ILE A 275 -8.24 16.73 -15.57
C ILE A 275 -6.90 17.46 -15.64
N PHE A 276 -5.99 17.26 -14.67
CA PHE A 276 -4.72 17.97 -14.57
C PHE A 276 -3.49 17.13 -15.00
N LEU A 277 -3.67 15.84 -15.23
CA LEU A 277 -2.67 14.89 -15.75
C LEU A 277 -2.97 14.57 -17.22
#